data_AF-A0A0L6VQA7-F1
#
_entry.id   AF-A0A0L6VQA7-F1
#
_cell.length_a   1.000
_cell.length_b   1.000
_cell.length_c   1.000
_cell.angle_alpha   90.00
_cell.angle_beta   90.00
_cell.angle_gamma   90.00
#
_symmetry.space_group_name_H-M   'P 1'
#
loop_
_entity.id
_entity.type
_entity.pdbx_description
1 polymer ?
#
loop_
_entity_poly.entity_id
_entity_poly.type
_entity_poly.pdbx_seq_one_letter_code
_entity_poly.pdbx_strand_id
1 'polypeptide(L)'
;MNDQNALSNIEARFTQMQNILNHQNNVIHELTAQNPSKISFADNIKRQFLKSPLKFYKEVNPHKPTLSFDSSNYLEWETAIDRTLQHVFILETSFLNNERDRFLGLDVLENKAVAALMCSTLDDALLSIVELQELSSSKELFVILRSK
;
A
#
# COMPACT_ATOMS: atom_id res chain seq x y z
N MET A 1 -1.64 11.91 71.85
CA MET A 1 -1.02 10.73 71.20
C MET A 1 -1.72 10.29 69.90
N ASN A 2 -2.81 10.95 69.47
CA ASN A 2 -3.60 10.52 68.31
C ASN A 2 -3.27 11.28 67.01
N ASP A 3 -2.84 12.54 67.12
CA ASP A 3 -2.63 13.43 65.95
C ASP A 3 -1.36 13.09 65.15
N GLN A 4 -0.32 12.57 65.82
CA GLN A 4 0.92 12.12 65.18
C GLN A 4 0.69 10.88 64.29
N ASN A 5 -0.20 9.97 64.72
CA ASN A 5 -0.60 8.82 63.90
C ASN A 5 -1.44 9.26 62.70
N ALA A 6 -2.31 10.26 62.86
CA ALA A 6 -3.11 10.80 61.77
C ALA A 6 -2.25 11.47 60.69
N LEU A 7 -1.26 12.29 61.09
CA LEU A 7 -0.30 12.93 60.18
C LEU A 7 0.55 11.91 59.42
N SER A 8 1.09 10.93 60.13
CA SER A 8 1.91 9.87 59.52
C SER A 8 1.12 9.04 58.49
N ASN A 9 -0.16 8.78 58.77
CA ASN A 9 -1.05 8.09 57.85
C ASN A 9 -1.37 8.92 56.59
N ILE A 10 -1.56 10.24 56.73
CA ILE A 10 -1.80 11.14 55.59
C ILE A 10 -0.55 11.21 54.69
N GLU A 11 0.64 11.28 55.28
CA GLU A 11 1.91 11.35 54.54
C GLU A 11 2.22 10.05 53.80
N ALA A 12 1.90 8.90 54.40
CA ALA A 12 1.96 7.61 53.73
C ALA A 12 1.01 7.53 52.52
N ARG A 13 -0.23 8.03 52.65
CA ARG A 13 -1.20 8.07 51.54
C ARG A 13 -0.76 9.01 50.41
N PHE A 14 -0.15 10.14 50.74
CA PHE A 14 0.38 11.08 49.75
C PHE A 14 1.54 10.48 48.96
N THR A 15 2.48 9.85 49.65
CA THR A 15 3.62 9.15 49.04
C THR A 15 3.15 8.03 48.12
N GLN A 16 2.14 7.27 48.54
CA GLN A 16 1.55 6.21 47.73
C GLN A 16 0.92 6.76 46.43
N MET A 17 0.18 7.88 46.50
CA MET A 17 -0.38 8.52 45.31
C MET A 17 0.70 9.02 44.35
N GLN A 18 1.77 9.63 44.87
CA GLN A 18 2.89 10.08 44.03
C GLN A 18 3.57 8.91 43.31
N ASN A 19 3.75 7.78 44.00
CA ASN A 19 4.32 6.57 43.40
C ASN A 19 3.42 6.00 42.30
N ILE A 20 2.09 5.99 42.50
CA ILE A 20 1.13 5.54 41.49
C ILE A 20 1.18 6.44 40.25
N LEU A 21 1.20 7.76 40.43
CA LEU A 21 1.28 8.73 39.33
C LEU A 21 2.59 8.59 38.54
N ASN A 22 3.72 8.44 39.23
CA ASN A 22 5.02 8.23 38.60
C ASN A 22 5.06 6.90 37.82
N HIS A 23 4.51 5.84 38.39
CA HIS A 23 4.42 4.55 37.71
C HIS A 23 3.54 4.65 36.44
N GLN A 24 2.38 5.31 36.52
CA GLN A 24 1.52 5.53 35.36
C GLN A 24 2.22 6.35 34.27
N ASN A 25 2.94 7.42 34.65
CA ASN A 25 3.71 8.21 33.69
C ASN A 25 4.81 7.38 33.00
N ASN A 26 5.48 6.51 33.74
CA ASN A 26 6.50 5.61 33.17
C ASN A 26 5.88 4.60 32.20
N VAL A 27 4.75 3.98 32.56
CA VAL A 27 4.03 3.04 31.69
C VAL A 27 3.52 3.74 30.42
N ILE A 28 2.99 4.96 30.51
CA ILE A 28 2.59 5.75 29.34
C ILE A 28 3.81 6.07 28.49
N HIS A 29 4.94 6.43 29.09
CA HIS A 29 6.18 6.72 28.37
C HIS A 29 6.73 5.47 27.66
N GLU A 30 6.66 4.29 28.27
CA GLU A 30 7.03 3.02 27.62
C GLU A 30 6.07 2.63 26.50
N LEU A 31 4.76 2.76 26.71
CA LEU A 31 3.74 2.47 25.70
C LEU A 31 3.78 3.45 24.51
N THR A 32 4.20 4.70 24.74
CA THR A 32 4.39 5.70 23.67
C THR A 32 5.77 5.64 23.02
N ALA A 33 6.79 5.11 23.72
CA ALA A 33 8.11 4.80 23.17
C ALA A 33 8.13 3.51 22.32
N GLN A 34 7.09 2.68 22.37
CA GLN A 34 6.80 1.71 21.32
C GLN A 34 6.40 2.47 20.06
N ASN A 35 7.42 2.90 19.31
CA ASN A 35 7.33 3.61 18.05
C ASN A 35 6.12 3.15 17.22
N PRO A 36 5.21 4.04 16.78
CA PRO A 36 4.40 3.70 15.62
C PRO A 36 5.40 3.35 14.54
N SER A 37 5.37 2.11 14.03
CA SER A 37 6.34 1.67 13.03
C SER A 37 6.39 2.75 11.96
N LYS A 38 7.56 3.38 11.79
CA LYS A 38 7.74 4.36 10.72
C LYS A 38 7.59 3.57 9.44
N ILE A 39 6.38 3.55 8.89
CA ILE A 39 6.06 2.95 7.60
C ILE A 39 7.09 3.53 6.64
N SER A 40 7.89 2.67 6.02
CA SER A 40 8.92 3.14 5.12
C SER A 40 8.27 3.90 3.96
N PHE A 41 9.02 4.80 3.32
CA PHE A 41 8.50 5.50 2.14
C PHE A 41 7.99 4.50 1.08
N ALA A 42 8.73 3.41 0.85
CA ALA A 42 8.33 2.34 -0.07
C ALA A 42 7.00 1.69 0.34
N ASP A 43 6.81 1.38 1.63
CA ASP A 43 5.54 0.84 2.13
C ASP A 43 4.40 1.84 1.99
N ASN A 44 4.67 3.13 2.14
CA ASN A 44 3.68 4.18 1.95
C ASN A 44 3.22 4.26 0.49
N ILE A 45 4.17 4.30 -0.45
CA ILE A 45 3.90 4.29 -1.89
C ILE A 45 3.08 3.06 -2.29
N LYS A 46 3.51 1.86 -1.86
CA LYS A 46 2.77 0.63 -2.11
C LYS A 46 1.36 0.67 -1.51
N ARG A 47 1.20 1.16 -0.28
CA ARG A 47 -0.14 1.32 0.35
C ARG A 47 -1.04 2.27 -0.42
N GLN A 48 -0.52 3.38 -0.95
CA GLN A 48 -1.31 4.31 -1.76
C GLN A 48 -1.80 3.65 -3.04
N PHE A 49 -0.93 2.90 -3.72
CA PHE A 49 -1.29 2.13 -4.90
C PHE A 49 -2.36 1.07 -4.59
N LEU A 50 -2.16 0.23 -3.57
CA LEU A 50 -3.12 -0.81 -3.18
C LEU A 50 -4.49 -0.23 -2.81
N LYS A 51 -4.54 1.00 -2.26
CA LYS A 51 -5.79 1.69 -1.92
C LYS A 51 -6.55 2.17 -3.15
N SER A 52 -5.86 2.65 -4.18
CA SER A 52 -6.49 3.15 -5.40
C SER A 52 -5.53 3.09 -6.60
N PRO A 53 -5.44 1.93 -7.28
CA PRO A 53 -4.50 1.71 -8.37
C PRO A 53 -4.65 2.72 -9.51
N LEU A 54 -5.90 2.98 -9.94
CA LEU A 54 -6.20 3.93 -11.01
C LEU A 54 -5.86 5.37 -10.63
N LYS A 55 -6.10 5.78 -9.38
CA LYS A 55 -5.75 7.13 -8.94
C LYS A 55 -4.24 7.32 -8.96
N PHE A 56 -3.51 6.36 -8.40
CA PHE A 56 -2.05 6.37 -8.36
C PHE A 56 -1.46 6.41 -9.79
N TYR A 57 -1.98 5.60 -10.70
CA TYR A 57 -1.62 5.63 -12.12
C TYR A 57 -1.77 7.01 -12.75
N LYS A 58 -2.88 7.71 -12.47
CA LYS A 58 -3.15 9.05 -12.97
C LYS A 58 -2.23 10.12 -12.38
N GLU A 59 -1.68 9.89 -11.18
CA GLU A 59 -0.71 10.77 -10.54
C GLU A 59 0.70 10.56 -11.12
N VAL A 60 1.07 9.31 -11.41
CA VAL A 60 2.39 8.96 -12.00
C VAL A 60 2.47 9.29 -13.49
N ASN A 61 1.36 9.22 -14.22
CA ASN A 61 1.32 9.40 -15.67
C ASN A 61 0.47 10.61 -16.06
N PRO A 62 1.07 11.74 -16.50
CA PRO A 62 0.30 12.93 -16.87
C PRO A 62 -0.69 12.72 -18.03
N HIS A 63 -0.31 11.92 -19.04
CA HIS A 63 -1.11 11.63 -20.23
C HIS A 63 -2.20 10.59 -19.99
N LYS A 64 -2.06 9.73 -18.97
CA LYS A 64 -3.08 8.78 -18.51
C LYS A 64 -3.66 7.93 -19.65
N PRO A 65 -2.82 7.30 -20.49
CA PRO A 65 -3.34 6.56 -21.64
C PRO A 65 -4.27 5.44 -21.20
N THR A 66 -5.38 5.29 -21.93
CA THR A 66 -6.28 4.13 -21.87
C THR A 66 -6.01 3.30 -23.12
N LEU A 67 -5.85 1.99 -22.98
CA LEU A 67 -5.62 1.11 -24.12
C LEU A 67 -6.85 1.12 -25.04
N SER A 68 -6.61 1.43 -26.31
CA SER A 68 -7.63 1.48 -27.35
C SER A 68 -7.94 0.08 -27.89
N PHE A 69 -9.16 -0.12 -28.38
CA PHE A 69 -9.64 -1.43 -28.81
C PHE A 69 -8.84 -2.04 -29.95
N ASP A 70 -8.33 -1.19 -30.82
CA ASP A 70 -7.50 -1.54 -31.98
C ASP A 70 -6.01 -1.69 -31.62
N SER A 71 -5.66 -1.62 -30.33
CA SER A 71 -4.28 -1.65 -29.83
C SER A 71 -3.37 -0.56 -30.41
N SER A 72 -3.91 0.48 -31.06
CA SER A 72 -3.13 1.51 -31.76
C SER A 72 -2.16 2.29 -30.86
N ASN A 73 -2.50 2.41 -29.58
CA ASN A 73 -1.69 3.07 -28.56
C ASN A 73 -1.07 2.09 -27.54
N TYR A 74 -0.96 0.80 -27.87
CA TYR A 74 -0.47 -0.23 -26.95
C TYR A 74 0.87 0.13 -26.30
N LEU A 75 1.85 0.59 -27.08
CA LEU A 75 3.18 0.93 -26.55
C LEU A 75 3.14 2.07 -25.54
N GLU A 76 2.29 3.08 -25.77
CA GLU A 76 2.11 4.20 -24.85
C GLU A 76 1.48 3.74 -23.53
N TRP A 77 0.43 2.91 -23.63
CA TRP A 77 -0.24 2.32 -22.49
C TRP A 77 0.69 1.38 -21.70
N GLU A 78 1.39 0.45 -22.37
CA GLU A 78 2.33 -0.48 -21.73
C GLU A 78 3.42 0.28 -20.97
N THR A 79 3.98 1.33 -21.58
CA THR A 79 4.99 2.18 -20.95
C THR A 79 4.44 2.86 -19.69
N ALA A 80 3.20 3.33 -19.70
CA ALA A 80 2.57 3.96 -18.55
C ALA A 80 2.28 2.97 -17.42
N ILE A 81 1.85 1.75 -17.75
CA ILE A 81 1.69 0.66 -16.78
C ILE A 81 3.06 0.31 -16.19
N ASP A 82 4.08 0.08 -17.02
CA ASP A 82 5.42 -0.29 -16.56
C ASP A 82 6.00 0.76 -15.62
N ARG A 83 5.91 2.06 -15.99
CA ARG A 83 6.35 3.17 -15.13
C ARG A 83 5.63 3.20 -13.79
N THR A 84 4.32 2.94 -13.79
CA THR A 84 3.53 2.88 -12.56
C THR A 84 4.05 1.77 -11.67
N LEU A 85 4.24 0.57 -12.20
CA LEU A 85 4.72 -0.58 -11.44
C LEU A 85 6.17 -0.38 -10.96
N GLN A 86 7.04 0.20 -11.78
CA GLN A 86 8.38 0.61 -11.35
C GLN A 86 8.32 1.56 -10.15
N HIS A 87 7.40 2.53 -10.16
CA HIS A 87 7.24 3.48 -9.06
C HIS A 87 6.70 2.82 -7.80
N VAL A 88 5.71 1.92 -7.92
CA VAL A 88 5.12 1.18 -6.79
C VAL A 88 6.13 0.27 -6.11
N PHE A 89 6.95 -0.44 -6.90
CA PHE A 89 7.87 -1.45 -6.42
C PHE A 89 9.32 -0.95 -6.27
N ILE A 90 9.55 0.35 -6.47
CA ILE A 90 10.87 0.99 -6.38
C ILE A 90 11.91 0.26 -7.24
N LEU A 91 11.60 0.10 -8.53
CA LEU A 91 12.43 -0.62 -9.49
C LEU A 91 13.21 0.36 -10.38
N GLU A 92 14.49 0.08 -10.57
CA GLU A 92 15.36 0.78 -11.53
C GLU A 92 15.21 0.24 -12.96
N THR A 93 14.58 -0.92 -13.10
CA THR A 93 14.40 -1.65 -14.37
C THR A 93 12.93 -1.92 -14.63
N SER A 94 12.58 -2.19 -15.89
CA SER A 94 11.23 -2.59 -16.29
C SER A 94 10.66 -3.72 -15.43
N PHE A 95 9.38 -3.57 -15.08
CA PHE A 95 8.57 -4.60 -14.46
C PHE A 95 8.06 -5.59 -15.52
N LEU A 96 7.53 -5.08 -16.63
CA LEU A 96 6.88 -5.87 -17.69
C LEU A 96 7.89 -6.52 -18.65
N ASN A 97 9.01 -5.87 -18.92
CA ASN A 97 10.04 -6.31 -19.88
C ASN A 97 11.31 -6.78 -19.16
N ASN A 98 11.15 -7.56 -18.08
CA ASN A 98 12.26 -8.12 -17.32
C ASN A 98 12.53 -9.59 -17.68
N GLU A 99 13.80 -10.01 -17.62
CA GLU A 99 14.17 -11.43 -17.76
C GLU A 99 13.60 -12.30 -16.64
N ARG A 100 13.46 -11.74 -15.44
CA ARG A 100 12.81 -12.39 -14.30
C ARG A 100 11.35 -12.00 -14.32
N ASP A 101 10.47 -12.96 -14.57
CA ASP A 101 9.03 -12.77 -14.51
C ASP A 101 8.59 -12.26 -13.12
N ARG A 102 8.38 -10.94 -13.00
CA ARG A 102 8.10 -10.27 -11.72
C ARG A 102 6.67 -10.49 -11.24
N PHE A 103 5.77 -10.97 -12.10
CA PHE A 103 4.41 -11.30 -11.70
C PHE A 103 4.38 -12.45 -10.67
N LEU A 104 5.36 -13.36 -10.72
CA LEU A 104 5.50 -14.46 -9.76
C LEU A 104 5.86 -13.99 -8.35
N GLY A 105 6.43 -12.79 -8.21
CA GLY A 105 6.80 -12.21 -6.93
C GLY A 105 5.69 -11.42 -6.25
N LEU A 106 4.54 -11.25 -6.91
CA LEU A 106 3.41 -10.50 -6.36
C LEU A 106 2.65 -11.32 -5.32
N ASP A 107 2.33 -10.71 -4.18
CA ASP A 107 1.35 -11.27 -3.26
C ASP A 107 -0.08 -11.17 -3.83
N VAL A 108 -1.05 -11.78 -3.13
CA VAL A 108 -2.45 -11.84 -3.58
C VAL A 108 -3.07 -10.44 -3.74
N LEU A 109 -2.75 -9.50 -2.86
CA LEU A 109 -3.31 -8.14 -2.91
C LEU A 109 -2.65 -7.33 -4.02
N GLU A 110 -1.33 -7.44 -4.16
CA GLU A 110 -0.57 -6.82 -5.24
C GLU A 110 -1.04 -7.32 -6.60
N ASN A 111 -1.19 -8.63 -6.75
CA ASN A 111 -1.67 -9.23 -8.00
C ASN A 111 -3.05 -8.66 -8.40
N LYS A 112 -3.99 -8.64 -7.45
CA LYS A 112 -5.33 -8.06 -7.66
C LYS A 112 -5.27 -6.56 -7.98
N ALA A 113 -4.42 -5.80 -7.30
CA ALA A 113 -4.27 -4.38 -7.55
C ALA A 113 -3.68 -4.09 -8.95
N VAL A 114 -2.71 -4.89 -9.39
CA VAL A 114 -2.14 -4.79 -10.74
C VAL A 114 -3.18 -5.19 -11.80
N ALA A 115 -3.95 -6.25 -11.57
CA ALA A 115 -5.03 -6.64 -12.48
C ALA A 115 -6.11 -5.54 -12.56
N ALA A 116 -6.54 -5.01 -11.41
CA ALA A 116 -7.49 -3.91 -11.34
C ALA A 116 -6.98 -2.66 -12.04
N LEU A 117 -5.68 -2.34 -11.91
CA LEU A 117 -5.05 -1.25 -12.66
C LEU A 117 -5.20 -1.46 -14.16
N MET A 118 -4.77 -2.61 -14.67
CA MET A 118 -4.82 -2.93 -16.10
C MET A 118 -6.26 -2.82 -16.62
N CYS A 119 -7.22 -3.50 -15.99
CA CYS A 119 -8.64 -3.42 -16.36
C CYS A 119 -9.20 -1.99 -16.34
N SER A 120 -8.82 -1.19 -15.33
CA SER A 120 -9.28 0.21 -15.20
C SER A 120 -8.71 1.16 -16.25
N THR A 121 -7.79 0.68 -17.09
CA THR A 121 -7.12 1.46 -18.14
C THR A 121 -7.35 0.84 -19.53
N LEU A 122 -8.37 0.01 -19.69
CA LEU A 122 -8.85 -0.48 -20.97
C LEU A 122 -10.03 0.37 -21.44
N ASP A 123 -10.27 0.43 -22.74
CA ASP A 123 -11.58 0.84 -23.23
C ASP A 123 -12.67 -0.16 -22.83
N ASP A 124 -13.93 0.29 -22.85
CA ASP A 124 -15.07 -0.48 -22.37
C ASP A 124 -15.31 -1.80 -23.15
N ALA A 125 -15.00 -1.82 -24.46
CA ALA A 125 -15.15 -3.02 -25.28
C ALA A 125 -14.06 -4.05 -24.99
N LEU A 126 -12.80 -3.62 -24.80
CA LEU A 126 -11.73 -4.51 -24.33
C LEU A 126 -12.01 -5.03 -22.92
N LEU A 127 -12.46 -4.16 -22.01
CA LEU A 127 -12.84 -4.55 -20.66
C LEU A 127 -13.92 -5.64 -20.68
N SER A 128 -14.96 -5.45 -21.48
CA SER A 128 -16.05 -6.44 -21.62
C SER A 128 -15.53 -7.80 -22.10
N ILE A 129 -14.58 -7.83 -23.04
CA ILE A 129 -13.96 -9.07 -23.53
C ILE A 129 -13.13 -9.76 -22.45
N VAL A 130 -12.40 -8.97 -21.66
CA VAL A 130 -11.56 -9.45 -20.55
C VAL A 130 -12.43 -10.03 -19.43
N GLU A 131 -13.51 -9.35 -19.04
CA GLU A 131 -14.42 -9.80 -17.99
C GLU A 131 -15.10 -11.13 -18.32
N LEU A 132 -15.43 -11.36 -19.60
CA LEU A 132 -15.99 -12.63 -20.08
C LEU A 132 -15.03 -13.82 -19.96
N GLN A 133 -13.72 -13.58 -19.88
CA GLN A 133 -12.71 -14.64 -19.80
C GLN A 133 -12.40 -15.09 -18.36
N GLU A 134 -13.06 -14.50 -17.36
CA GLU A 134 -12.90 -14.83 -15.93
C GLU A 134 -11.43 -14.89 -15.47
N LEU A 135 -10.59 -14.01 -16.02
CA LEU A 135 -9.16 -13.99 -15.71
C LEU A 135 -8.91 -13.63 -14.24
N SER A 136 -8.12 -14.46 -13.58
CA SER A 136 -7.91 -14.34 -12.13
C SER A 136 -6.59 -13.66 -11.76
N SER A 137 -5.61 -13.63 -12.67
CA SER A 137 -4.27 -13.09 -12.40
C SER A 137 -3.86 -11.93 -13.33
N SER A 138 -3.09 -11.00 -12.80
CA SER A 138 -2.52 -9.88 -13.57
C SER A 138 -1.58 -10.32 -14.70
N LYS A 139 -0.92 -11.48 -14.55
CA LYS A 139 -0.03 -12.03 -15.58
C LYS A 139 -0.81 -12.50 -16.81
N GLU A 140 -1.87 -13.28 -16.60
CA GLU A 140 -2.72 -13.77 -17.69
C GLU A 140 -3.32 -12.60 -18.46
N LEU A 141 -3.83 -11.61 -17.73
CA LEU A 141 -4.35 -10.37 -18.31
C LEU A 141 -3.30 -9.67 -19.18
N PHE A 142 -2.09 -9.48 -18.67
CA PHE A 142 -1.02 -8.84 -19.42
C PHE A 142 -0.66 -9.60 -20.72
N VAL A 143 -0.55 -10.93 -20.65
CA VAL A 143 -0.23 -11.77 -21.81
C VAL A 143 -1.31 -11.66 -22.89
N ILE A 144 -2.58 -11.65 -22.50
CA ILE A 144 -3.71 -11.52 -23.43
C ILE A 144 -3.71 -10.13 -24.09
N LEU A 145 -3.52 -9.07 -23.30
CA LEU A 145 -3.48 -7.70 -23.81
C LEU A 145 -2.29 -7.47 -24.74
N ARG A 146 -1.15 -8.14 -24.52
CA ARG A 146 0.01 -8.10 -25.41
C ARG A 146 -0.21 -8.82 -26.75
N SER A 147 -1.08 -9.82 -26.76
CA SER A 147 -1.30 -10.68 -27.93
C SER A 147 -2.40 -10.17 -28.87
N LYS A 148 -2.96 -8.99 -28.57
CA LYS A 148 -4.06 -8.33 -29.28
C LYS A 148 -3.54 -7.27 -30.24
#